data_AF-A0AB38N367-F1
#
_entry.id   AF-A0AB38N367-F1
#
_cell.length_a   1.000
_cell.length_b   1.000
_cell.length_c   1.000
_cell.angle_alpha   90.00
_cell.angle_beta   90.00
_cell.angle_gamma   90.00
#
_symmetry.space_group_name_H-M   'P 1'
#
loop_
_entity.id
_entity.type
_entity.pdbx_description
1 polymer ?
#
loop_
_entity_poly.entity_id
_entity_poly.type
_entity_poly.pdbx_seq_one_letter_code
_entity_poly.pdbx_strand_id
1 'polypeptide(L)'
;MSVVLPAFKVAELVQCLSDPQYFNLRITADDINRPTPQVVQMIYAACLDFFMGLRPEALEGPKNLLLERMEYPELFSDAVPLMMFHQHVTNLTKIAQVDFFSLQDLTRPDPARTRKILSALVNFAKFKHERQSTVDAVAAKSDKLKERRDKLRTDNERLRTETNKLRDQRAQDEPQAKQARLEIEQSLSELSKLKQHQTVLATEIDKLKNHKAELNKAITHYQSLLHNAQQVGQASSARLVQSPERQKRAISDMGEELAAERQAEQQLEKRTRDLKIRLEYMDNFKTDIQACISILEVIEVEQNKVDTSFRQSAELRDQIDQNQKDHNDLDVKFQQLSKQVDNAKERLERTQRMATEKREAIRAQMAAFRSEHEAISTERSERRKEYEQKLERNSKLEQDIRELELSHEQEINLLQSSWVTLEEQIQSGVARTRLAEERKIWRKDHPFGFWAKPTKFPDGSLNLLIWEVGIPGKSGSAWEHGVYKLNMQFPEAAKVYTSGTVCLSILDEEKGWKPAITIKQIVLGIQELMTDPNASDPAQVEAYTMFKNDKPGYERRVRQQARENIPH
;
A
#
# COMPACT_ATOMS: atom_id res chain seq x y z
N MET A 1 12.98 -7.34 -17.49
CA MET A 1 13.37 -8.77 -17.63
C MET A 1 12.09 -9.55 -17.81
N SER A 2 11.85 -10.16 -18.97
CA SER A 2 10.71 -11.07 -19.15
C SER A 2 11.00 -12.34 -18.35
N VAL A 3 10.33 -12.53 -17.22
CA VAL A 3 10.41 -13.77 -16.44
C VAL A 3 9.85 -14.88 -17.34
N VAL A 4 10.72 -15.76 -17.82
CA VAL A 4 10.30 -16.92 -18.60
C VAL A 4 9.69 -17.91 -17.61
N LEU A 5 8.36 -17.92 -17.52
CA LEU A 5 7.63 -18.89 -16.73
C LEU A 5 7.84 -20.30 -17.31
N PRO A 6 8.03 -21.34 -16.49
CA PRO A 6 8.15 -22.72 -16.96
C PRO A 6 6.90 -23.10 -17.77
N ALA A 7 7.11 -23.58 -19.00
CA ALA A 7 6.05 -24.14 -19.82
C ALA A 7 5.80 -25.59 -19.40
N PHE A 8 4.56 -25.90 -19.02
CA PHE A 8 4.18 -27.26 -18.64
C PHE A 8 3.88 -28.12 -19.86
N LYS A 9 4.16 -29.42 -19.75
CA LYS A 9 3.69 -30.40 -20.72
C LYS A 9 2.18 -30.58 -20.59
N VAL A 10 1.51 -31.03 -21.66
CA VAL A 10 0.05 -31.20 -21.68
C VAL A 10 -0.42 -32.13 -20.56
N ALA A 11 0.28 -33.24 -20.32
CA ALA A 11 -0.06 -34.17 -19.24
C ALA A 11 -0.01 -33.50 -17.85
N GLU A 12 0.98 -32.65 -17.60
CA GLU A 12 1.13 -31.92 -16.35
C GLU A 12 0.04 -30.85 -16.17
N LEU A 13 -0.34 -30.18 -17.27
CA LEU A 13 -1.47 -29.22 -17.26
C LEU A 13 -2.79 -29.92 -16.94
N VAL A 14 -3.08 -31.06 -17.59
CA VAL A 14 -4.29 -31.85 -17.30
C VAL A 14 -4.32 -32.27 -15.84
N GLN A 15 -3.19 -32.74 -15.30
CA GLN A 15 -3.09 -33.13 -13.90
C GLN A 15 -3.36 -31.94 -12.96
N CYS A 16 -2.72 -30.79 -13.19
CA CYS A 16 -2.90 -29.61 -12.31
C CYS A 16 -4.30 -29.00 -12.42
N LEU A 17 -4.89 -28.98 -13.61
CA LEU A 17 -6.25 -28.46 -13.81
C LEU A 17 -7.31 -29.41 -13.23
N SER A 18 -7.06 -30.71 -13.22
CA SER A 18 -7.97 -31.71 -12.64
C SER A 18 -7.81 -31.89 -11.13
N ASP A 19 -6.75 -31.33 -10.54
CA ASP A 19 -6.49 -31.44 -9.11
C ASP A 19 -7.59 -30.71 -8.31
N PRO A 20 -8.25 -31.40 -7.35
CA PRO A 20 -9.23 -30.79 -6.46
C PRO A 20 -8.68 -29.64 -5.59
N GLN A 21 -7.36 -29.60 -5.36
CA GLN A 21 -6.72 -28.52 -4.60
C GLN A 21 -6.60 -27.21 -5.38
N TYR A 22 -6.71 -27.27 -6.71
CA TYR A 22 -6.65 -26.11 -7.59
C TYR A 22 -8.01 -25.85 -8.25
N PHE A 23 -8.20 -26.32 -9.48
CA PHE A 23 -9.33 -25.93 -10.32
C PHE A 23 -10.44 -26.99 -10.39
N ASN A 24 -10.17 -28.24 -9.99
CA ASN A 24 -11.13 -29.34 -9.96
C ASN A 24 -11.92 -29.54 -11.27
N LEU A 25 -11.24 -29.44 -12.41
CA LEU A 25 -11.86 -29.53 -13.73
C LEU A 25 -11.81 -30.95 -14.30
N ARG A 26 -12.82 -31.33 -15.08
CA ARG A 26 -12.80 -32.59 -15.84
C ARG A 26 -12.32 -32.30 -17.26
N ILE A 27 -11.03 -32.50 -17.53
CA ILE A 27 -10.40 -32.16 -18.81
C ILE A 27 -9.49 -33.30 -19.25
N THR A 28 -9.39 -33.51 -20.56
CA THR A 28 -8.50 -34.49 -21.18
C THR A 28 -7.31 -33.84 -21.88
N ALA A 29 -6.34 -34.64 -22.32
CA ALA A 29 -5.22 -34.11 -23.11
C ALA A 29 -5.66 -33.60 -24.49
N ASP A 30 -6.75 -34.13 -25.06
CA ASP A 30 -7.27 -33.69 -26.36
C ASP A 30 -7.88 -32.29 -26.27
N ASP A 31 -8.57 -31.98 -25.18
CA ASP A 31 -9.14 -30.66 -24.88
C ASP A 31 -8.10 -29.52 -24.87
N ILE A 32 -6.83 -29.84 -24.58
CA ILE A 32 -5.72 -28.88 -24.59
C ILE A 32 -4.99 -28.87 -25.95
N ASN A 33 -4.88 -30.03 -26.61
CA ASN A 33 -4.23 -30.13 -27.92
C ASN A 33 -5.12 -29.62 -29.06
N ARG A 34 -6.44 -29.67 -28.88
CA ARG A 34 -7.48 -29.22 -29.82
C ARG A 34 -8.54 -28.41 -29.06
N PRO A 35 -8.16 -27.22 -28.56
CA PRO A 35 -9.06 -26.42 -27.72
C PRO A 35 -10.29 -25.97 -28.52
N THR A 36 -11.47 -26.20 -27.96
CA THR A 36 -12.71 -25.60 -28.45
C THR A 36 -13.06 -24.35 -27.64
N PRO A 37 -13.80 -23.37 -28.21
CA PRO A 37 -14.22 -22.18 -27.47
C PRO A 37 -14.95 -22.51 -26.16
N GLN A 38 -15.82 -23.52 -26.17
CA GLN A 38 -16.58 -23.95 -25.00
C GLN A 38 -15.66 -24.46 -23.88
N VAL A 39 -14.69 -25.32 -24.23
CA VAL A 39 -13.73 -25.88 -23.28
C VAL A 39 -12.85 -24.78 -22.68
N VAL A 40 -12.32 -23.89 -23.51
CA VAL A 40 -11.41 -22.84 -23.03
C VAL A 40 -12.14 -21.81 -22.16
N GLN A 41 -13.38 -21.44 -22.50
CA GLN A 41 -14.21 -20.57 -21.67
C GLN A 41 -14.54 -21.23 -20.33
N MET A 42 -14.88 -22.52 -20.32
CA MET A 42 -15.09 -23.28 -19.08
C MET A 42 -13.83 -23.27 -18.19
N ILE A 43 -12.65 -23.51 -18.77
CA ILE A 43 -11.39 -23.51 -18.02
C ILE A 43 -11.11 -22.14 -17.42
N TYR A 44 -11.20 -21.07 -18.21
CA TYR A 44 -10.95 -19.71 -17.70
C TYR A 44 -12.01 -19.24 -16.71
N ALA A 45 -13.27 -19.68 -16.83
CA ALA A 45 -14.31 -19.40 -15.84
C ALA A 45 -13.95 -20.03 -14.48
N ALA A 46 -13.48 -21.28 -14.47
CA ALA A 46 -13.01 -21.90 -13.24
C ALA A 46 -11.74 -21.24 -12.68
N CYS A 47 -10.84 -20.74 -13.55
CA CYS A 47 -9.71 -19.93 -13.08
C CYS A 47 -10.17 -18.62 -12.42
N LEU A 48 -11.16 -17.93 -12.99
CA LEU A 48 -11.71 -16.71 -12.39
C LEU A 48 -12.40 -16.97 -11.05
N ASP A 49 -13.14 -18.07 -10.92
CA ASP A 49 -13.72 -18.48 -9.63
C ASP A 49 -12.62 -18.78 -8.60
N PHE A 50 -11.60 -19.57 -8.97
CA PHE A 50 -10.52 -19.93 -8.07
C PHE A 50 -9.67 -18.73 -7.59
N PHE A 51 -9.34 -17.79 -8.49
CA PHE A 51 -8.49 -16.66 -8.15
C PHE A 51 -9.24 -15.47 -7.56
N MET A 52 -10.44 -15.19 -8.06
CA MET A 52 -11.18 -13.97 -7.76
C MET A 52 -12.51 -14.22 -7.05
N GLY A 53 -12.96 -15.47 -6.91
CA GLY A 53 -14.29 -15.81 -6.39
C GLY A 53 -15.43 -15.33 -7.30
N LEU A 54 -15.13 -15.06 -8.58
CA LEU A 54 -16.08 -14.54 -9.56
C LEU A 54 -16.77 -15.71 -10.27
N ARG A 55 -17.98 -16.01 -9.83
CA ARG A 55 -18.86 -16.98 -10.50
C ARG A 55 -19.63 -16.31 -11.64
N PRO A 56 -20.02 -17.05 -12.70
CA PRO A 56 -20.78 -16.51 -13.81
C PRO A 56 -22.06 -15.76 -13.39
N GLU A 57 -22.73 -16.22 -12.33
CA GLU A 57 -23.97 -15.60 -11.83
C GLU A 57 -23.71 -14.21 -11.21
N ALA A 58 -22.51 -13.94 -10.72
CA ALA A 58 -22.15 -12.63 -10.17
C ALA A 58 -22.08 -11.54 -11.25
N LEU A 59 -21.97 -11.93 -12.53
CA LEU A 59 -21.92 -11.00 -13.66
C LEU A 59 -23.32 -10.60 -14.14
N GLU A 60 -24.39 -11.29 -13.75
CA GLU A 60 -25.77 -11.01 -14.17
C GLU A 60 -26.27 -9.63 -13.72
N GLY A 61 -26.00 -9.24 -12.47
CA GLY A 61 -26.39 -7.92 -11.95
C GLY A 61 -25.74 -6.76 -12.75
N PRO A 62 -24.40 -6.73 -12.87
CA PRO A 62 -23.73 -5.73 -13.68
C PRO A 62 -24.10 -5.81 -15.18
N LYS A 63 -24.36 -7.01 -15.73
CA LYS A 63 -24.88 -7.18 -17.11
C LYS A 63 -26.18 -6.42 -17.29
N ASN A 64 -27.16 -6.62 -16.40
CA ASN A 64 -28.47 -5.99 -16.49
C ASN A 64 -28.37 -4.47 -16.34
N LEU A 65 -27.54 -3.96 -15.43
CA LEU A 65 -27.28 -2.53 -15.28
C LEU A 65 -26.66 -1.87 -16.53
N LEU A 66 -25.81 -2.61 -17.26
CA LEU A 66 -25.24 -2.13 -18.52
C LEU A 66 -26.26 -2.16 -19.65
N LEU A 67 -27.04 -3.23 -19.73
CA LEU A 67 -28.10 -3.39 -20.74
C LEU A 67 -29.20 -2.33 -20.59
N GLU A 68 -29.60 -1.96 -19.37
CA GLU A 68 -30.56 -0.87 -19.11
C GLU A 68 -30.12 0.49 -19.65
N ARG A 69 -28.81 0.70 -19.83
CA ARG A 69 -28.24 1.95 -20.34
C ARG A 69 -28.08 1.98 -21.86
N MET A 70 -28.43 0.89 -22.55
CA MET A 70 -28.29 0.77 -24.00
C MET A 70 -29.63 1.03 -24.70
N GLU A 71 -29.58 1.62 -25.90
CA GLU A 71 -30.78 1.92 -26.70
C GLU A 71 -31.47 0.64 -27.22
N TYR A 72 -30.73 -0.44 -27.44
CA TYR A 72 -31.25 -1.72 -27.95
C TYR A 72 -30.69 -2.92 -27.16
N PRO A 73 -31.16 -3.16 -25.93
CA PRO A 73 -30.59 -4.16 -25.02
C PRO A 73 -30.59 -5.59 -25.57
N GLU A 74 -31.63 -5.96 -26.33
CA GLU A 74 -31.81 -7.31 -26.88
C GLU A 74 -30.70 -7.71 -27.85
N LEU A 75 -30.13 -6.75 -28.60
CA LEU A 75 -29.06 -6.99 -29.56
C LEU A 75 -27.71 -7.30 -28.90
N PHE A 76 -27.54 -6.91 -27.63
CA PHE A 76 -26.26 -7.00 -26.91
C PHE A 76 -26.28 -8.00 -25.76
N SER A 77 -27.41 -8.68 -25.53
CA SER A 77 -27.61 -9.64 -24.43
C SER A 77 -26.50 -10.70 -24.33
N ASP A 78 -26.00 -11.18 -25.47
CA ASP A 78 -24.93 -12.17 -25.53
C ASP A 78 -23.52 -11.55 -25.62
N ALA A 79 -23.41 -10.36 -26.19
CA ALA A 79 -22.12 -9.69 -26.40
C ALA A 79 -21.56 -9.08 -25.09
N VAL A 80 -22.42 -8.46 -24.27
CA VAL A 80 -22.05 -7.84 -22.99
C VAL A 80 -21.40 -8.83 -22.02
N PRO A 81 -22.01 -10.00 -21.69
CA PRO A 81 -21.39 -10.94 -20.77
C PRO A 81 -20.07 -11.51 -21.32
N LEU A 82 -19.95 -11.73 -22.64
CA LEU A 82 -18.69 -12.16 -23.26
C LEU A 82 -17.59 -11.11 -23.13
N MET A 83 -17.92 -9.82 -23.29
CA MET A 83 -16.95 -8.72 -23.12
C MET A 83 -16.54 -8.53 -21.65
N MET A 84 -17.49 -8.64 -20.73
CA MET A 84 -17.17 -8.64 -19.30
C MET A 84 -16.26 -9.81 -18.93
N PHE A 85 -16.58 -11.01 -19.42
CA PHE A 85 -15.77 -12.21 -19.22
C PHE A 85 -14.36 -12.02 -19.79
N HIS A 86 -14.24 -11.57 -21.03
CA HIS A 86 -12.96 -11.25 -21.67
C HIS A 86 -12.14 -10.25 -20.84
N GLN A 87 -12.77 -9.20 -20.33
CA GLN A 87 -12.07 -8.19 -19.52
C GLN A 87 -11.55 -8.79 -18.21
N HIS A 88 -12.33 -9.62 -17.53
CA HIS A 88 -11.91 -10.28 -16.30
C HIS A 88 -10.77 -11.27 -16.54
N VAL A 89 -10.86 -12.10 -17.58
CA VAL A 89 -9.78 -13.03 -17.93
C VAL A 89 -8.51 -12.25 -18.32
N THR A 90 -8.63 -11.18 -19.11
CA THR A 90 -7.49 -10.32 -19.48
C THR A 90 -6.79 -9.74 -18.24
N ASN A 91 -7.55 -9.29 -17.26
CA ASN A 91 -6.99 -8.74 -16.02
C ASN A 91 -6.28 -9.85 -15.22
N LEU A 92 -6.86 -11.04 -15.13
CA LEU A 92 -6.24 -12.18 -14.46
C LEU A 92 -4.95 -12.63 -15.17
N THR A 93 -4.94 -12.71 -16.50
CA THR A 93 -3.76 -13.13 -17.26
C THR A 93 -2.63 -12.12 -17.17
N LYS A 94 -2.94 -10.81 -17.12
CA LYS A 94 -1.93 -9.76 -16.84
C LYS A 94 -1.27 -9.94 -15.48
N ILE A 95 -2.03 -10.29 -14.44
CA ILE A 95 -1.48 -10.60 -13.10
C ILE A 95 -0.54 -11.81 -13.19
N ALA A 96 -0.93 -12.82 -13.95
CA ALA A 96 -0.10 -14.00 -14.24
C ALA A 96 1.03 -13.74 -15.27
N GLN A 97 1.33 -12.47 -15.61
CA GLN A 97 2.40 -12.06 -16.53
C GLN A 97 2.19 -12.51 -17.99
N VAL A 98 0.94 -12.50 -18.45
CA VAL A 98 0.54 -12.77 -19.83
C VAL A 98 -0.15 -11.55 -20.43
N ASP A 99 0.59 -10.78 -21.22
CA ASP A 99 0.12 -9.50 -21.77
C ASP A 99 -0.54 -9.60 -23.15
N PHE A 100 -0.44 -10.76 -23.81
CA PHE A 100 -0.92 -10.95 -25.19
C PHE A 100 -2.33 -11.58 -25.28
N PHE A 101 -3.03 -11.75 -24.15
CA PHE A 101 -4.37 -12.32 -24.12
C PHE A 101 -5.36 -11.45 -24.92
N SER A 102 -6.20 -12.09 -25.71
CA SER A 102 -7.11 -11.43 -26.66
C SER A 102 -8.43 -12.18 -26.78
N LEU A 103 -9.44 -11.54 -27.38
CA LEU A 103 -10.74 -12.16 -27.63
C LEU A 103 -10.65 -13.41 -28.53
N GLN A 104 -9.62 -13.52 -29.37
CA GLN A 104 -9.37 -14.72 -30.18
C GLN A 104 -9.05 -15.93 -29.29
N ASP A 105 -8.40 -15.74 -28.15
CA ASP A 105 -8.10 -16.84 -27.22
C ASP A 105 -9.37 -17.43 -26.56
N LEU A 106 -10.51 -16.74 -26.66
CA LEU A 106 -11.83 -17.22 -26.20
C LEU A 106 -12.72 -17.75 -27.31
N THR A 107 -12.63 -17.16 -28.51
CA THR A 107 -13.56 -17.43 -29.63
C THR A 107 -12.96 -18.36 -30.68
N ARG A 108 -11.63 -18.35 -30.84
CA ARG A 108 -10.86 -19.16 -31.80
C ARG A 108 -9.51 -19.53 -31.19
N PRO A 109 -9.50 -20.37 -30.13
CA PRO A 109 -8.28 -20.65 -29.37
C PRO A 109 -7.23 -21.38 -30.19
N ASP A 110 -5.98 -20.92 -30.11
CA ASP A 110 -4.82 -21.58 -30.71
C ASP A 110 -4.16 -22.54 -29.69
N PRO A 111 -3.83 -23.79 -30.05
CA PRO A 111 -3.26 -24.77 -29.12
C PRO A 111 -1.96 -24.33 -28.43
N ALA A 112 -1.09 -23.59 -29.12
CA ALA A 112 0.19 -23.16 -28.57
C ALA A 112 0.00 -21.98 -27.61
N ARG A 113 -0.85 -21.01 -27.99
CA ARG A 113 -1.22 -19.86 -27.14
C ARG A 113 -1.95 -20.31 -25.88
N THR A 114 -2.98 -21.16 -26.01
CA THR A 114 -3.75 -21.67 -24.87
C THR A 114 -2.86 -22.39 -23.87
N ARG A 115 -1.92 -23.24 -24.34
CA ARG A 115 -0.96 -23.91 -23.46
C ARG A 115 -0.07 -22.95 -22.68
N LYS A 116 0.39 -21.87 -23.33
CA LYS A 116 1.22 -20.84 -22.71
C LYS A 116 0.45 -20.06 -21.64
N ILE A 117 -0.80 -19.68 -21.94
CA ILE A 117 -1.69 -18.98 -21.00
C ILE A 117 -1.99 -19.87 -19.79
N LEU A 118 -2.39 -21.12 -20.02
CA LEU A 118 -2.69 -22.08 -18.95
C LEU A 118 -1.45 -22.39 -18.09
N SER A 119 -0.27 -22.50 -18.70
CA SER A 119 0.98 -22.69 -17.94
C SER A 119 1.25 -21.53 -16.99
N ALA A 120 1.00 -20.29 -17.41
CA ALA A 120 1.14 -19.12 -16.56
C ALA A 120 0.12 -19.11 -15.41
N LEU A 121 -1.14 -19.44 -15.68
CA LEU A 121 -2.19 -19.52 -14.66
C LEU A 121 -1.93 -20.64 -13.64
N VAL A 122 -1.46 -21.80 -14.07
CA VAL A 122 -1.09 -22.91 -13.18
C VAL A 122 0.11 -22.54 -12.32
N ASN A 123 1.14 -21.88 -12.88
CA ASN A 123 2.26 -21.36 -12.09
C ASN A 123 1.79 -20.37 -11.02
N PHE A 124 0.88 -19.47 -11.38
CA PHE A 124 0.30 -18.52 -10.44
C PHE A 124 -0.53 -19.21 -9.35
N ALA A 125 -1.26 -20.28 -9.69
CA ALA A 125 -2.01 -21.08 -8.71
C ALA A 125 -1.09 -21.75 -7.70
N LYS A 126 0.02 -22.34 -8.16
CA LYS A 126 1.04 -22.95 -7.28
C LYS A 126 1.66 -21.91 -6.36
N PHE A 127 2.03 -20.74 -6.89
CA PHE A 127 2.54 -19.63 -6.08
C PHE A 127 1.54 -19.16 -5.02
N LYS A 128 0.27 -18.99 -5.38
CA LYS A 128 -0.81 -18.63 -4.44
C LYS A 128 -0.90 -19.67 -3.32
N HIS A 129 -0.90 -20.96 -3.68
CA HIS A 129 -1.00 -22.06 -2.72
C HIS A 129 0.18 -22.10 -1.75
N GLU A 130 1.43 -21.95 -2.23
CA GLU A 130 2.63 -21.87 -1.39
C GLU A 130 2.56 -20.72 -0.37
N ARG A 131 1.95 -19.60 -0.75
CA ARG A 131 1.81 -18.41 0.10
C ARG A 131 0.57 -18.43 0.98
N GLN A 132 -0.37 -19.34 0.74
CA GLN A 132 -1.66 -19.41 1.43
C GLN A 132 -1.48 -19.48 2.96
N SER A 133 -0.57 -20.33 3.45
CA SER A 133 -0.30 -20.48 4.88
C SER A 133 0.16 -19.19 5.56
N THR A 134 0.94 -18.37 4.86
CA THR A 134 1.42 -17.07 5.37
C THR A 134 0.29 -16.05 5.39
N VAL A 135 -0.55 -16.04 4.35
CA VAL A 135 -1.72 -15.16 4.27
C VAL A 135 -2.73 -15.52 5.37
N ASP A 136 -3.01 -16.80 5.56
CA ASP A 136 -3.94 -17.30 6.59
C ASP A 136 -3.45 -16.93 8.00
N ALA A 137 -2.14 -17.02 8.26
CA ALA A 137 -1.56 -16.62 9.54
C ALA A 137 -1.75 -15.11 9.81
N VAL A 138 -1.59 -14.27 8.79
CA VAL A 138 -1.82 -12.82 8.88
C VAL A 138 -3.31 -12.51 9.05
N ALA A 139 -4.18 -13.19 8.29
CA ALA A 139 -5.63 -13.07 8.41
C ALA A 139 -6.12 -13.45 9.82
N ALA A 140 -5.69 -14.59 10.34
CA ALA A 140 -6.01 -15.03 11.70
C ALA A 140 -5.54 -14.04 12.78
N LYS A 141 -4.37 -13.41 12.59
CA LYS A 141 -3.88 -12.35 13.48
C LYS A 141 -4.76 -11.10 13.40
N SER A 142 -5.18 -10.71 12.19
CA SER A 142 -6.10 -9.59 11.97
C SER A 142 -7.43 -9.83 12.66
N ASP A 143 -8.00 -11.04 12.53
CA ASP A 143 -9.29 -11.38 13.13
C ASP A 143 -9.22 -11.43 14.66
N LYS A 144 -8.13 -11.97 15.24
CA LYS A 144 -7.89 -11.88 16.69
C LYS A 144 -7.79 -10.43 17.19
N LEU A 145 -7.17 -9.55 16.41
CA LEU A 145 -7.08 -8.13 16.75
C LEU A 145 -8.44 -7.43 16.65
N LYS A 146 -9.25 -7.75 15.64
CA LYS A 146 -10.63 -7.25 15.51
C LYS A 146 -11.48 -7.70 16.70
N GLU A 147 -11.44 -8.99 17.04
CA GLU A 147 -12.19 -9.53 18.18
C GLU A 147 -11.78 -8.85 19.50
N ARG A 148 -10.47 -8.64 19.71
CA ARG A 148 -9.97 -7.91 20.89
C ARG A 148 -10.44 -6.46 20.91
N ARG A 149 -10.40 -5.77 19.76
CA ARG A 149 -10.88 -4.39 19.63
C ARG A 149 -12.37 -4.31 19.98
N ASP A 150 -13.16 -5.23 19.46
CA ASP A 150 -14.62 -5.22 19.64
C ASP A 150 -14.97 -5.52 21.10
N LYS A 151 -14.31 -6.48 21.75
CA LYS A 151 -14.43 -6.71 23.20
C LYS A 151 -14.09 -5.47 24.03
N LEU A 152 -12.93 -4.85 23.77
CA LEU A 152 -12.50 -3.64 24.49
C LEU A 152 -13.48 -2.48 24.28
N ARG A 153 -14.08 -2.36 23.09
CA ARG A 153 -15.09 -1.34 22.80
C ARG A 153 -16.34 -1.57 23.64
N THR A 154 -16.86 -2.79 23.67
CA THR A 154 -18.02 -3.15 24.50
C THR A 154 -17.75 -2.94 25.99
N ASP A 155 -16.57 -3.33 26.48
CA ASP A 155 -16.17 -3.08 27.87
C ASP A 155 -16.07 -1.58 28.18
N ASN A 156 -15.54 -0.77 27.26
CA ASN A 156 -15.45 0.68 27.44
C ASN A 156 -16.84 1.31 27.51
N GLU A 157 -17.75 0.88 26.64
CA GLU A 157 -19.15 1.34 26.66
C GLU A 157 -19.82 0.96 27.99
N ARG A 158 -19.65 -0.29 28.46
CA ARG A 158 -20.16 -0.73 29.77
C ARG A 158 -19.60 0.13 30.91
N LEU A 159 -18.28 0.30 30.99
CA LEU A 159 -17.64 1.07 32.05
C LEU A 159 -18.07 2.55 32.02
N ARG A 160 -18.28 3.14 30.84
CA ARG A 160 -18.83 4.49 30.72
C ARG A 160 -20.23 4.57 31.30
N THR A 161 -21.10 3.61 30.97
CA THR A 161 -22.46 3.60 31.53
C THR A 161 -22.47 3.43 33.05
N GLU A 162 -21.60 2.60 33.60
CA GLU A 162 -21.45 2.39 35.03
C GLU A 162 -20.89 3.63 35.74
N THR A 163 -19.89 4.27 35.14
CA THR A 163 -19.32 5.54 35.65
C THR A 163 -20.37 6.64 35.68
N ASN A 164 -21.20 6.75 34.63
CA ASN A 164 -22.28 7.72 34.59
C ASN A 164 -23.33 7.42 35.66
N LYS A 165 -23.74 6.16 35.84
CA LYS A 165 -24.66 5.77 36.92
C LYS A 165 -24.13 6.13 38.30
N LEU A 166 -22.87 5.82 38.59
CA LEU A 166 -22.24 6.16 39.87
C LEU A 166 -22.13 7.68 40.06
N ARG A 167 -21.89 8.42 38.99
CA ARG A 167 -21.85 9.89 39.02
C ARG A 167 -23.23 10.48 39.32
N ASP A 168 -24.26 9.96 38.68
CA ASP A 168 -25.65 10.39 38.90
C ASP A 168 -26.11 10.06 40.32
N GLN A 169 -25.77 8.86 40.84
CA GLN A 169 -26.02 8.49 42.24
C GLN A 169 -25.31 9.44 43.21
N ARG A 170 -24.01 9.71 43.02
CA ARG A 170 -23.31 10.68 43.86
C ARG A 170 -23.95 12.06 43.81
N ALA A 171 -24.39 12.52 42.63
CA ALA A 171 -25.07 13.81 42.51
C ALA A 171 -26.42 13.84 43.25
N GLN A 172 -27.14 12.71 43.31
CA GLN A 172 -28.36 12.55 44.09
C GLN A 172 -28.10 12.49 45.61
N ASP A 173 -27.02 11.82 46.03
CA ASP A 173 -26.65 11.64 47.44
C ASP A 173 -25.98 12.89 48.03
N GLU A 174 -25.29 13.70 47.22
CA GLU A 174 -24.60 14.95 47.61
C GLU A 174 -25.48 15.91 48.44
N PRO A 175 -26.72 16.26 48.07
CA PRO A 175 -27.57 17.12 48.89
C PRO A 175 -27.96 16.47 50.23
N GLN A 176 -28.24 15.15 50.26
CA GLN A 176 -28.56 14.45 51.51
C GLN A 176 -27.34 14.40 52.44
N ALA A 177 -26.15 14.14 51.90
CA ALA A 177 -24.91 14.16 52.66
C ALA A 177 -24.58 15.56 53.20
N LYS A 178 -24.85 16.63 52.44
CA LYS A 178 -24.70 18.02 52.92
C LYS A 178 -25.69 18.35 54.03
N GLN A 179 -26.95 17.94 53.88
CA GLN A 179 -27.97 18.15 54.90
C GLN A 179 -27.63 17.41 56.20
N ALA A 180 -27.24 16.14 56.13
CA ALA A 180 -26.81 15.37 57.30
C ALA A 180 -25.59 15.99 57.99
N ARG A 181 -24.62 16.53 57.23
CA ARG A 181 -23.47 17.25 57.80
C ARG A 181 -23.90 18.51 58.56
N LEU A 182 -24.85 19.27 58.00
CA LEU A 182 -25.38 20.47 58.64
C LEU A 182 -26.09 20.12 59.97
N GLU A 183 -26.89 19.05 59.97
CA GLU A 183 -27.60 18.57 61.16
C GLU A 183 -26.63 18.08 62.25
N ILE A 184 -25.57 17.37 61.86
CA ILE A 184 -24.49 16.97 62.78
C ILE A 184 -23.81 18.20 63.37
N GLU A 185 -23.47 19.21 62.55
CA GLU A 185 -22.82 20.43 63.02
C GLU A 185 -23.71 21.22 63.98
N GLN A 186 -25.01 21.33 63.69
CA GLN A 186 -26.00 21.95 64.57
C GLN A 186 -26.10 21.21 65.91
N SER A 187 -26.22 19.88 65.86
CA SER A 187 -26.30 19.01 67.04
C SER A 187 -25.04 19.12 67.91
N LEU A 188 -23.85 19.18 67.30
CA LEU A 188 -22.59 19.40 68.02
C LEU A 188 -22.54 20.78 68.68
N SER A 189 -23.07 21.81 68.02
CA SER A 189 -23.18 23.16 68.58
C SER A 189 -24.09 23.19 69.82
N GLU A 190 -25.24 22.50 69.74
CA GLU A 190 -26.19 22.40 70.85
C GLU A 190 -25.60 21.62 72.02
N LEU A 191 -24.92 20.50 71.73
CA LEU A 191 -24.24 19.68 72.73
C LEU A 191 -23.14 20.48 73.44
N SER A 192 -22.42 21.35 72.72
CA SER A 192 -21.45 22.28 73.31
C SER A 192 -22.12 23.29 74.27
N LYS A 193 -23.25 23.90 73.86
CA LYS A 193 -24.01 24.83 74.71
C LYS A 193 -24.57 24.15 75.96
N LEU A 194 -25.14 22.96 75.80
CA LEU A 194 -25.64 22.15 76.92
C LEU A 194 -24.52 21.78 77.89
N LYS A 195 -23.34 21.42 77.37
CA LYS A 195 -22.16 21.14 78.20
C LYS A 195 -21.71 22.37 78.98
N GLN A 196 -21.70 23.56 78.36
CA GLN A 196 -21.43 24.81 79.08
C GLN A 196 -22.47 25.07 80.19
N HIS A 197 -23.76 24.90 79.89
CA HIS A 197 -24.82 25.09 80.88
C HIS A 197 -24.70 24.09 82.05
N GLN A 198 -24.38 22.82 81.75
CA GLN A 198 -24.10 21.80 82.74
C GLN A 198 -22.94 22.20 83.67
N THR A 199 -21.85 22.77 83.13
CA THR A 199 -20.73 23.23 83.96
C THR A 199 -21.14 24.37 84.90
N VAL A 200 -21.95 25.32 84.43
CA VAL A 200 -22.46 26.41 85.28
C VAL A 200 -23.32 25.85 86.42
N LEU A 201 -24.29 24.98 86.09
CA LEU A 201 -25.13 24.34 87.10
C LEU A 201 -24.33 23.52 88.12
N ALA A 202 -23.28 22.81 87.67
CA ALA A 202 -22.39 22.08 88.57
C ALA A 202 -21.71 23.02 89.59
N THR A 203 -21.20 24.18 89.13
CA THR A 203 -20.60 25.17 90.06
C THR A 203 -21.63 25.76 91.04
N GLU A 204 -22.88 25.90 90.63
CA GLU A 204 -23.95 26.42 91.48
C GLU A 204 -24.40 25.40 92.52
N ILE A 205 -24.48 24.11 92.14
CA ILE A 205 -24.69 23.00 93.07
C ILE A 205 -23.59 22.98 94.14
N ASP A 206 -22.33 23.16 93.77
CA ASP A 206 -21.22 23.18 94.74
C ASP A 206 -21.31 24.39 95.70
N LYS A 207 -21.71 25.57 95.21
CA LYS A 207 -21.99 26.73 96.08
C LYS A 207 -23.11 26.43 97.09
N LEU A 208 -24.22 25.85 96.62
CA LEU A 208 -25.35 25.49 97.49
C LEU A 208 -24.97 24.41 98.51
N LYS A 209 -24.14 23.43 98.14
CA LYS A 209 -23.58 22.44 99.08
C LYS A 209 -22.75 23.10 100.18
N ASN A 210 -21.89 24.05 99.82
CA ASN A 210 -21.07 24.78 100.80
C ASN A 210 -21.94 25.61 101.76
N HIS A 211 -22.94 26.32 101.23
CA HIS A 211 -23.86 27.10 102.06
C HIS A 211 -24.69 26.21 103.01
N LYS A 212 -25.17 25.05 102.53
CA LYS A 212 -25.84 24.05 103.39
C LYS A 212 -24.92 23.59 104.52
N ALA A 213 -23.64 23.36 104.25
CA ALA A 213 -22.67 22.94 105.26
C ALA A 213 -22.44 24.03 106.34
N GLU A 214 -22.44 25.31 105.96
CA GLU A 214 -22.35 26.43 106.90
C GLU A 214 -23.59 26.54 107.81
N LEU A 215 -24.78 26.44 107.23
CA LEU A 215 -26.04 26.45 107.99
C LEU A 215 -26.10 25.29 108.99
N ASN A 216 -25.67 24.09 108.59
CA ASN A 216 -25.60 22.95 109.50
C ASN A 216 -24.65 23.18 110.68
N LYS A 217 -23.50 23.83 110.46
CA LYS A 217 -22.59 24.22 111.56
C LYS A 217 -23.27 25.19 112.53
N ALA A 218 -24.01 26.18 112.03
CA ALA A 218 -24.74 27.13 112.88
C ALA A 218 -25.82 26.43 113.74
N ILE A 219 -26.57 25.49 113.15
CA ILE A 219 -27.58 24.70 113.88
C ILE A 219 -26.92 23.94 115.04
N THR A 220 -25.80 23.26 114.80
CA THR A 220 -25.09 22.50 115.86
C THR A 220 -24.59 23.41 116.99
N HIS A 221 -24.17 24.64 116.67
CA HIS A 221 -23.73 25.61 117.67
C HIS A 221 -24.87 26.03 118.61
N TYR A 222 -26.04 26.37 118.06
CA TYR A 222 -27.19 26.81 118.87
C TYR A 222 -27.77 25.70 119.75
N GLN A 223 -27.72 24.44 119.29
CA GLN A 223 -28.13 23.28 120.09
C GLN A 223 -27.28 23.13 121.37
N SER A 224 -25.98 23.41 121.31
CA SER A 224 -25.07 23.32 122.46
C SER A 224 -25.37 24.37 123.56
N LEU A 225 -25.77 25.58 123.16
CA LEU A 225 -26.10 26.68 124.08
C LEU A 225 -27.37 26.41 124.88
N LEU A 226 -28.38 25.79 124.24
CA LEU A 226 -29.64 25.42 124.87
C LEU A 226 -29.45 24.39 125.99
N HIS A 227 -28.56 23.42 125.78
CA HIS A 227 -28.25 22.37 126.76
C HIS A 227 -27.60 22.94 128.04
N ASN A 228 -26.72 23.94 127.90
CA ASN A 228 -26.07 24.59 129.05
C ASN A 228 -27.06 25.41 129.90
N ALA A 229 -28.06 26.05 129.28
CA ALA A 229 -29.07 26.80 130.01
C ALA A 229 -29.99 25.90 130.87
N GLN A 230 -30.24 24.67 130.42
CA GLN A 230 -31.06 23.69 131.14
C GLN A 230 -30.38 23.12 132.40
N GLN A 231 -29.04 23.03 132.42
CA GLN A 231 -28.30 22.54 133.59
C GLN A 231 -28.27 23.54 134.76
N VAL A 232 -28.35 24.84 134.50
CA VAL A 232 -28.34 25.89 135.54
C VAL A 232 -29.67 25.93 136.32
N GLY A 233 -30.78 25.53 135.70
CA GLY A 233 -32.11 25.52 136.33
C GLY A 233 -32.38 24.39 137.32
N GLN A 234 -31.54 23.35 137.35
CA GLN A 234 -31.72 22.18 138.23
C GLN A 234 -30.94 22.27 139.56
N ALA A 235 -30.19 23.36 139.78
CA ALA A 235 -29.31 23.54 140.95
C ALA A 235 -29.93 24.34 142.11
N SER A 236 -31.26 24.48 142.16
CA SER A 236 -31.97 25.26 143.18
C SER A 236 -33.27 24.57 143.66
N SER A 237 -33.14 23.48 144.43
CA SER A 237 -34.18 23.12 145.42
C SER A 237 -33.68 22.16 146.52
N ALA A 238 -33.82 22.64 147.76
CA ALA A 238 -34.01 21.93 149.03
C ALA A 238 -32.82 21.25 149.75
N ARG A 239 -32.35 21.93 150.83
CA ARG A 239 -31.65 21.36 152.00
C ARG A 239 -32.60 21.29 153.21
N LEU A 240 -32.33 20.31 154.10
CA LEU A 240 -32.53 20.28 155.57
C LEU A 240 -33.90 19.88 156.18
N VAL A 241 -34.04 18.57 156.45
CA VAL A 241 -34.17 17.85 157.76
C VAL A 241 -34.65 18.62 159.02
N GLN A 242 -35.60 18.04 159.80
CA GLN A 242 -35.47 17.61 161.23
C GLN A 242 -36.76 16.97 161.82
N SER A 243 -36.67 15.67 162.20
CA SER A 243 -36.88 15.04 163.53
C SER A 243 -37.69 15.76 164.65
N PRO A 244 -38.21 15.09 165.72
CA PRO A 244 -38.93 13.80 165.81
C PRO A 244 -39.98 13.68 166.98
N GLU A 245 -40.61 12.49 167.06
CA GLU A 245 -40.95 11.70 168.26
C GLU A 245 -42.31 11.81 169.00
N ARG A 246 -43.04 10.69 168.88
CA ARG A 246 -43.65 9.89 169.95
C ARG A 246 -44.89 10.44 170.65
N GLN A 247 -45.89 10.74 169.83
CA GLN A 247 -47.19 10.09 170.01
C GLN A 247 -47.70 9.63 168.64
N LYS A 248 -48.12 8.39 168.39
CA LYS A 248 -48.16 7.17 169.19
C LYS A 248 -48.72 6.12 168.22
N ARG A 249 -47.83 5.40 167.54
CA ARG A 249 -47.84 3.96 167.17
C ARG A 249 -49.18 3.20 166.97
N ALA A 250 -50.28 3.85 166.63
CA ALA A 250 -51.55 3.18 166.35
C ALA A 250 -52.20 3.67 165.04
N ILE A 251 -51.80 4.83 164.55
CA ILE A 251 -52.03 5.30 163.17
C ILE A 251 -50.83 4.93 162.27
N SER A 252 -49.70 4.50 162.86
CA SER A 252 -48.49 4.04 162.16
C SER A 252 -48.79 2.84 161.29
N ASP A 253 -49.54 1.86 161.77
CA ASP A 253 -49.65 0.56 161.10
C ASP A 253 -50.55 0.64 159.85
N MET A 254 -51.68 1.37 159.91
CA MET A 254 -52.48 1.68 158.70
C MET A 254 -51.81 2.71 157.79
N GLY A 255 -51.05 3.65 158.36
CA GLY A 255 -50.21 4.57 157.62
C GLY A 255 -49.04 3.88 156.91
N GLU A 256 -48.50 2.81 157.48
CA GLU A 256 -47.42 1.97 156.94
C GLU A 256 -47.93 1.06 155.83
N GLU A 257 -49.13 0.50 155.95
CA GLU A 257 -49.77 -0.22 154.83
C GLU A 257 -50.12 0.72 153.67
N LEU A 258 -50.73 1.89 153.95
CA LEU A 258 -51.03 2.89 152.92
C LEU A 258 -49.76 3.52 152.33
N ALA A 259 -48.70 3.69 153.12
CA ALA A 259 -47.41 4.15 152.63
C ALA A 259 -46.70 3.07 151.82
N ALA A 260 -46.81 1.80 152.18
CA ALA A 260 -46.25 0.69 151.41
C ALA A 260 -46.96 0.54 150.06
N GLU A 261 -48.29 0.65 150.01
CA GLU A 261 -49.05 0.65 148.76
C GLU A 261 -48.73 1.88 147.90
N ARG A 262 -48.69 3.09 148.47
CA ARG A 262 -48.28 4.30 147.75
C ARG A 262 -46.83 4.23 147.27
N GLN A 263 -45.94 3.60 148.02
CA GLN A 263 -44.55 3.39 147.63
C GLN A 263 -44.46 2.35 146.50
N ALA A 264 -45.28 1.29 146.52
CA ALA A 264 -45.39 0.32 145.44
C ALA A 264 -45.97 0.95 144.16
N GLU A 265 -46.99 1.80 144.29
CA GLU A 265 -47.57 2.58 143.19
C GLU A 265 -46.54 3.53 142.58
N GLN A 266 -45.81 4.29 143.41
CA GLN A 266 -44.71 5.15 142.93
C GLN A 266 -43.60 4.36 142.24
N GLN A 267 -43.28 3.14 142.72
CA GLN A 267 -42.32 2.27 142.05
C GLN A 267 -42.83 1.74 140.70
N LEU A 268 -44.11 1.37 140.63
CA LEU A 268 -44.75 0.92 139.39
C LEU A 268 -44.90 2.06 138.37
N GLU A 269 -45.27 3.26 138.81
CA GLU A 269 -45.28 4.45 137.96
C GLU A 269 -43.87 4.79 137.44
N LYS A 270 -42.85 4.68 138.29
CA LYS A 270 -41.46 4.88 137.89
C LYS A 270 -41.04 3.85 136.85
N ARG A 271 -41.34 2.56 137.07
CA ARG A 271 -41.09 1.50 136.08
C ARG A 271 -41.86 1.72 134.78
N THR A 272 -43.09 2.19 134.86
CA THR A 272 -43.92 2.49 133.69
C THR A 272 -43.32 3.64 132.88
N ARG A 273 -42.84 4.70 133.55
CA ARG A 273 -42.09 5.80 132.91
C ARG A 273 -40.79 5.32 132.27
N ASP A 274 -40.01 4.50 132.97
CA ASP A 274 -38.76 3.94 132.46
C ASP A 274 -38.99 3.05 131.22
N LEU A 275 -40.03 2.20 131.24
CA LEU A 275 -40.41 1.36 130.10
C LEU A 275 -40.91 2.19 128.91
N LYS A 276 -41.63 3.28 129.17
CA LYS A 276 -42.11 4.20 128.13
C LYS A 276 -40.96 4.91 127.43
N ILE A 277 -39.96 5.37 128.19
CA ILE A 277 -38.72 5.94 127.66
C ILE A 277 -37.97 4.89 126.82
N ARG A 278 -37.88 3.63 127.28
CA ARG A 278 -37.27 2.54 126.50
C ARG A 278 -38.02 2.23 125.21
N LEU A 279 -39.35 2.31 125.21
CA LEU A 279 -40.18 2.16 124.01
C LEU A 279 -39.93 3.29 123.01
N GLU A 280 -39.82 4.54 123.48
CA GLU A 280 -39.42 5.67 122.62
C GLU A 280 -38.04 5.46 121.99
N TYR A 281 -37.06 4.95 122.74
CA TYR A 281 -35.76 4.58 122.16
C TYR A 281 -35.88 3.47 121.11
N MET A 282 -36.70 2.44 121.36
CA MET A 282 -36.92 1.37 120.38
C MET A 282 -37.61 1.86 119.11
N ASP A 283 -38.53 2.80 119.21
CA ASP A 283 -39.20 3.38 118.05
C ASP A 283 -38.23 4.25 117.22
N ASN A 284 -37.35 5.01 117.88
CA ASN A 284 -36.25 5.72 117.21
C ASN A 284 -35.28 4.74 116.50
N PHE A 285 -34.90 3.63 117.14
CA PHE A 285 -34.08 2.61 116.49
C PHE A 285 -34.78 1.98 115.28
N LYS A 286 -36.09 1.76 115.35
CA LYS A 286 -36.88 1.25 114.22
C LYS A 286 -36.87 2.24 113.06
N THR A 287 -37.05 3.55 113.30
CA THR A 287 -36.97 4.56 112.25
C THR A 287 -35.58 4.65 111.63
N ASP A 288 -34.53 4.52 112.44
CA ASP A 288 -33.14 4.51 111.95
C ASP A 288 -32.87 3.28 111.06
N ILE A 289 -33.33 2.09 111.47
CA ILE A 289 -33.21 0.87 110.66
C ILE A 289 -33.97 1.00 109.34
N GLN A 290 -35.18 1.58 109.34
CA GLN A 290 -35.93 1.83 108.12
C GLN A 290 -35.21 2.82 107.19
N ALA A 291 -34.56 3.85 107.73
CA ALA A 291 -33.72 4.74 106.95
C ALA A 291 -32.52 4.00 106.35
N CYS A 292 -31.85 3.11 107.11
CA CYS A 292 -30.77 2.27 106.59
C CYS A 292 -31.22 1.35 105.45
N ILE A 293 -32.40 0.72 105.56
CA ILE A 293 -32.95 -0.15 104.51
C ILE A 293 -33.19 0.65 103.23
N SER A 294 -33.80 1.82 103.31
CA SER A 294 -34.05 2.64 102.10
C SER A 294 -32.74 3.09 101.42
N ILE A 295 -31.68 3.36 102.18
CA ILE A 295 -30.35 3.65 101.62
C ILE A 295 -29.76 2.41 100.93
N LEU A 296 -29.91 1.22 101.50
CA LEU A 296 -29.43 -0.03 100.90
C LEU A 296 -30.13 -0.33 99.57
N GLU A 297 -31.43 -0.10 99.47
CA GLU A 297 -32.19 -0.26 98.22
C GLU A 297 -31.67 0.68 97.11
N VAL A 298 -31.36 1.93 97.45
CA VAL A 298 -30.76 2.88 96.50
C VAL A 298 -29.37 2.42 96.06
N ILE A 299 -28.54 1.92 96.98
CA ILE A 299 -27.22 1.39 96.66
C ILE A 299 -27.32 0.20 95.70
N GLU A 300 -28.27 -0.71 95.91
CA GLU A 300 -28.47 -1.87 95.04
C GLU A 300 -28.84 -1.45 93.61
N VAL A 301 -29.71 -0.45 93.46
CA VAL A 301 -30.08 0.10 92.14
C VAL A 301 -28.87 0.74 91.45
N GLU A 302 -28.08 1.52 92.17
CA GLU A 302 -26.88 2.15 91.60
C GLU A 302 -25.79 1.11 91.27
N GLN A 303 -25.65 0.06 92.08
CA GLN A 303 -24.73 -1.05 91.79
C GLN A 303 -25.09 -1.76 90.47
N ASN A 304 -26.38 -2.03 90.25
CA ASN A 304 -26.86 -2.61 89.00
C ASN A 304 -26.60 -1.70 87.78
N LYS A 305 -26.73 -0.37 87.93
CA LYS A 305 -26.38 0.59 86.87
C LYS A 305 -24.88 0.58 86.58
N VAL A 306 -24.03 0.51 87.60
CA VAL A 306 -22.58 0.41 87.42
C VAL A 306 -22.23 -0.87 86.66
N ASP A 307 -22.79 -2.01 87.04
CA ASP A 307 -22.52 -3.30 86.38
C ASP A 307 -22.93 -3.31 84.90
N THR A 308 -24.11 -2.74 84.57
CA THR A 308 -24.55 -2.62 83.18
C THR A 308 -23.64 -1.69 82.36
N SER A 309 -23.23 -0.56 82.93
CA SER A 309 -22.28 0.37 82.28
C SER A 309 -20.90 -0.26 82.05
N PHE A 310 -20.45 -1.12 82.97
CA PHE A 310 -19.18 -1.82 82.86
C PHE A 310 -19.21 -2.86 81.74
N ARG A 311 -20.32 -3.61 81.60
CA ARG A 311 -20.53 -4.54 80.49
C ARG A 311 -20.52 -3.83 79.14
N GLN A 312 -21.24 -2.71 79.01
CA GLN A 312 -21.23 -1.90 77.78
C GLN A 312 -19.83 -1.37 77.46
N SER A 313 -19.09 -0.92 78.47
CA SER A 313 -17.70 -0.46 78.29
C SER A 313 -16.74 -1.60 77.92
N ALA A 314 -17.02 -2.83 78.32
CA ALA A 314 -16.25 -4.01 77.89
C ALA A 314 -16.55 -4.34 76.42
N GLU A 315 -17.83 -4.42 76.03
CA GLU A 315 -18.22 -4.66 74.62
C GLU A 315 -17.66 -3.60 73.66
N LEU A 316 -17.72 -2.31 74.04
CA LEU A 316 -17.15 -1.24 73.22
C LEU A 316 -15.63 -1.37 73.09
N ARG A 317 -14.92 -1.81 74.13
CA ARG A 317 -13.48 -2.07 74.06
C ARG A 317 -13.16 -3.22 73.12
N ASP A 318 -13.89 -4.32 73.22
CA ASP A 318 -13.70 -5.47 72.31
C ASP A 318 -13.97 -5.08 70.84
N GLN A 319 -14.97 -4.23 70.59
CA GLN A 319 -15.25 -3.69 69.26
C GLN A 319 -14.13 -2.78 68.75
N ILE A 320 -13.56 -1.92 69.61
CA ILE A 320 -12.41 -1.07 69.25
C ILE A 320 -11.22 -1.95 68.89
N ASP A 321 -10.90 -2.95 69.71
CA ASP A 321 -9.78 -3.86 69.45
C ASP A 321 -9.97 -4.64 68.16
N GLN A 322 -11.20 -5.08 67.85
CA GLN A 322 -11.51 -5.75 66.59
C GLN A 322 -11.36 -4.81 65.40
N ASN A 323 -11.94 -3.61 65.45
CA ASN A 323 -11.80 -2.61 64.40
C ASN A 323 -10.35 -2.20 64.16
N GLN A 324 -9.53 -2.19 65.21
CA GLN A 324 -8.12 -1.83 65.12
C GLN A 324 -7.29 -2.94 64.46
N LYS A 325 -7.62 -4.22 64.69
CA LYS A 325 -7.06 -5.35 63.93
C LYS A 325 -7.45 -5.26 62.45
N ASP A 326 -8.73 -5.03 62.17
CA ASP A 326 -9.24 -4.92 60.79
C ASP A 326 -8.58 -3.75 60.05
N HIS A 327 -8.38 -2.61 60.73
CA HIS A 327 -7.66 -1.46 60.19
C HIS A 327 -6.20 -1.81 59.84
N ASN A 328 -5.49 -2.49 60.73
CA ASN A 328 -4.10 -2.90 60.48
C ASN A 328 -4.02 -3.88 59.29
N ASP A 329 -4.94 -4.83 59.19
CA ASP A 329 -5.00 -5.77 58.07
C ASP A 329 -5.29 -5.07 56.74
N LEU A 330 -6.18 -4.07 56.76
CA LEU A 330 -6.46 -3.23 55.59
C LEU A 330 -5.27 -2.35 55.21
N ASP A 331 -4.54 -1.79 56.18
CA ASP A 331 -3.35 -0.97 55.93
C ASP A 331 -2.23 -1.80 55.27
N VAL A 332 -1.99 -3.01 55.76
CA VAL A 332 -1.04 -3.94 55.12
C VAL A 332 -1.43 -4.24 53.67
N LYS A 333 -2.72 -4.51 53.40
CA LYS A 333 -3.23 -4.72 52.03
C LYS A 333 -3.07 -3.47 51.17
N PHE A 334 -3.34 -2.29 51.72
CA PHE A 334 -3.18 -1.01 51.02
C PHE A 334 -1.71 -0.79 50.63
N GLN A 335 -0.77 -1.01 51.55
CA GLN A 335 0.66 -0.89 51.28
C GLN A 335 1.13 -1.87 50.19
N GLN A 336 0.65 -3.13 50.22
CA GLN A 336 0.95 -4.11 49.18
C GLN A 336 0.43 -3.68 47.80
N LEU A 337 -0.83 -3.24 47.73
CA LEU A 337 -1.44 -2.77 46.48
C LEU A 337 -0.77 -1.50 45.96
N SER A 338 -0.42 -0.57 46.85
CA SER A 338 0.31 0.65 46.49
C SER A 338 1.66 0.30 45.82
N LYS A 339 2.42 -0.64 46.40
CA LYS A 339 3.68 -1.12 45.82
C LYS A 339 3.49 -1.81 44.47
N GLN A 340 2.40 -2.55 44.28
CA GLN A 340 2.07 -3.15 42.98
C GLN A 340 1.75 -2.09 41.92
N VAL A 341 1.02 -1.03 42.31
CA VAL A 341 0.71 0.10 41.44
C VAL A 341 1.98 0.84 41.02
N ASP A 342 2.89 1.11 41.95
CA ASP A 342 4.15 1.79 41.65
C ASP A 342 5.04 0.97 40.70
N ASN A 343 5.15 -0.34 40.94
CA ASN A 343 5.85 -1.24 40.02
C ASN A 343 5.20 -1.26 38.62
N ALA A 344 3.88 -1.22 38.54
CA ALA A 344 3.15 -1.18 37.27
C ALA A 344 3.37 0.15 36.54
N LYS A 345 3.35 1.28 37.25
CA LYS A 345 3.68 2.61 36.72
C LYS A 345 5.10 2.67 36.18
N GLU A 346 6.08 2.16 36.92
CA GLU A 346 7.48 2.17 36.48
C GLU A 346 7.68 1.31 35.22
N ARG A 347 7.03 0.14 35.15
CA ARG A 347 7.00 -0.68 33.93
C ARG A 347 6.35 0.03 32.75
N LEU A 348 5.26 0.75 32.98
CA LEU A 348 4.58 1.53 31.95
C LEU A 348 5.48 2.66 31.44
N GLU A 349 6.13 3.41 32.32
CA GLU A 349 7.05 4.48 31.92
C GLU A 349 8.25 3.95 31.13
N ARG A 350 8.87 2.86 31.58
CA ARG A 350 9.98 2.23 30.85
C ARG A 350 9.56 1.79 29.45
N THR A 351 8.39 1.14 29.33
CA THR A 351 7.88 0.69 28.03
C THR A 351 7.47 1.85 27.12
N GLN A 352 6.92 2.93 27.68
CA GLN A 352 6.61 4.14 26.93
C GLN A 352 7.89 4.82 26.40
N ARG A 353 8.94 4.98 27.23
CA ARG A 353 10.23 5.53 26.80
C ARG A 353 10.87 4.71 25.69
N MET A 354 10.91 3.38 25.82
CA MET A 354 11.42 2.51 24.75
C MET A 354 10.60 2.64 23.45
N ALA A 355 9.28 2.83 23.56
CA ALA A 355 8.43 3.01 22.39
C ALA A 355 8.65 4.37 21.72
N THR A 356 8.86 5.44 22.48
CA THR A 356 9.17 6.78 21.93
C THR A 356 10.54 6.79 21.27
N GLU A 357 11.57 6.25 21.92
CA GLU A 357 12.93 6.15 21.36
C GLU A 357 12.93 5.35 20.04
N LYS A 358 12.23 4.21 19.99
CA LYS A 358 12.09 3.45 18.73
C LYS A 358 11.37 4.23 17.64
N ARG A 359 10.30 4.98 17.98
CA ARG A 359 9.57 5.80 17.00
C ARG A 359 10.45 6.92 16.45
N GLU A 360 11.23 7.57 17.29
CA GLU A 360 12.16 8.63 16.89
C GLU A 360 13.29 8.08 16.02
N ALA A 361 13.88 6.93 16.39
CA ALA A 361 14.89 6.26 15.58
C ALA A 361 14.37 5.88 14.18
N ILE A 362 13.16 5.31 14.09
CA ILE A 362 12.52 4.98 12.82
C ILE A 362 12.23 6.26 12.02
N ARG A 363 11.75 7.33 12.68
CA ARG A 363 11.49 8.63 12.03
C ARG A 363 12.78 9.23 11.46
N ALA A 364 13.89 9.16 12.19
CA ALA A 364 15.20 9.62 11.74
C ALA A 364 15.70 8.80 10.53
N GLN A 365 15.58 7.47 10.57
CA GLN A 365 15.90 6.61 9.43
C GLN A 365 15.04 6.93 8.19
N MET A 366 13.73 7.11 8.37
CA MET A 366 12.83 7.51 7.28
C MET A 366 13.21 8.87 6.70
N ALA A 367 13.61 9.84 7.53
CA ALA A 367 14.07 11.14 7.04
C ALA A 367 15.38 11.03 6.25
N ALA A 368 16.33 10.21 6.71
CA ALA A 368 17.57 9.93 6.00
C ALA A 368 17.30 9.28 4.63
N PHE A 369 16.46 8.25 4.57
CA PHE A 369 16.08 7.62 3.29
C PHE A 369 15.34 8.56 2.34
N ARG A 370 14.51 9.48 2.85
CA ARG A 370 13.87 10.49 2.01
C ARG A 370 14.90 11.45 1.41
N SER A 371 15.84 11.93 2.22
CA SER A 371 16.92 12.81 1.76
C SER A 371 17.78 12.13 0.69
N GLU A 372 18.16 10.86 0.92
CA GLU A 372 18.92 10.07 -0.05
C GLU A 372 18.13 9.84 -1.35
N HIS A 373 16.84 9.51 -1.26
CA HIS A 373 15.99 9.35 -2.44
C HIS A 373 15.79 10.67 -3.20
N GLU A 374 15.69 11.80 -2.49
CA GLU A 374 15.60 13.13 -3.09
C GLU A 374 16.89 13.47 -3.85
N ALA A 375 18.06 13.22 -3.24
CA ALA A 375 19.36 13.41 -3.90
C ALA A 375 19.54 12.52 -5.14
N ILE A 376 19.14 11.24 -5.07
CA ILE A 376 19.17 10.34 -6.24
C ILE A 376 18.18 10.82 -7.31
N SER A 377 17.02 11.33 -6.92
CA SER A 377 16.02 11.86 -7.86
C SER A 377 16.51 13.11 -8.58
N THR A 378 17.17 14.03 -7.87
CA THR A 378 17.79 15.22 -8.48
C THR A 378 18.91 14.82 -9.43
N GLU A 379 19.80 13.92 -9.01
CA GLU A 379 20.89 13.42 -9.87
C GLU A 379 20.35 12.73 -11.14
N ARG A 380 19.29 11.90 -11.02
CA ARG A 380 18.61 11.29 -12.18
C ARG A 380 17.93 12.32 -13.09
N SER A 381 17.45 13.43 -12.54
CA SER A 381 16.87 14.52 -13.32
C SER A 381 17.95 15.24 -14.13
N GLU A 382 19.08 15.55 -13.51
CA GLU A 382 20.23 16.18 -14.16
C GLU A 382 20.83 15.29 -15.25
N ARG A 383 21.09 14.00 -14.96
CA ARG A 383 21.57 13.04 -15.96
C ARG A 383 20.60 12.89 -17.14
N ARG A 384 19.28 12.98 -16.91
CA ARG A 384 18.29 12.97 -18.00
C ARG A 384 18.40 14.21 -18.88
N LYS A 385 18.53 15.40 -18.29
CA LYS A 385 18.75 16.64 -19.06
C LYS A 385 20.04 16.56 -19.88
N GLU A 386 21.13 16.05 -19.31
CA GLU A 386 22.38 15.85 -20.04
C GLU A 386 22.23 14.86 -21.20
N TYR A 387 21.49 13.77 -20.98
CA TYR A 387 21.22 12.78 -22.01
C TYR A 387 20.39 13.37 -23.16
N GLU A 388 19.33 14.12 -22.85
CA GLU A 388 18.51 14.83 -23.84
C GLU A 388 19.34 15.82 -24.66
N GLN A 389 20.22 16.60 -24.02
CA GLN A 389 21.13 17.50 -24.72
C GLN A 389 22.09 16.74 -25.66
N LYS A 390 22.63 15.60 -25.21
CA LYS A 390 23.49 14.75 -26.05
C LYS A 390 22.72 14.17 -27.23
N LEU A 391 21.48 13.75 -27.02
CA LEU A 391 20.61 13.21 -28.07
C LEU A 391 20.30 14.28 -29.13
N GLU A 392 19.98 15.51 -28.69
CA GLU A 392 19.73 16.63 -29.60
C GLU A 392 20.98 16.99 -30.41
N ARG A 393 22.17 17.01 -29.78
CA ARG A 393 23.45 17.20 -30.49
C ARG A 393 23.71 16.09 -31.51
N ASN A 394 23.44 14.84 -31.15
CA ASN A 394 23.63 13.71 -32.05
C ASN A 394 22.68 13.80 -33.25
N SER A 395 21.41 14.13 -33.03
CA SER A 395 20.45 14.37 -34.10
C SER A 395 20.88 15.50 -35.05
N LYS A 396 21.47 16.59 -34.52
CA LYS A 396 22.01 17.68 -35.35
C LYS A 396 23.19 17.20 -36.18
N LEU A 397 24.14 16.49 -35.57
CA LEU A 397 25.29 15.93 -36.29
C LEU A 397 24.88 14.93 -37.38
N GLU A 398 23.89 14.08 -37.11
CA GLU A 398 23.34 13.15 -38.12
C GLU A 398 22.63 13.88 -39.27
N GLN A 399 22.05 15.06 -39.02
CA GLN A 399 21.49 15.90 -40.06
C GLN A 399 22.61 16.56 -40.88
N ASP A 400 23.60 17.14 -40.21
CA ASP A 400 24.75 17.78 -40.87
C ASP A 400 25.52 16.77 -41.76
N ILE A 401 25.72 15.53 -41.28
CA ILE A 401 26.34 14.45 -42.06
C ILE A 401 25.51 14.15 -43.31
N ARG A 402 24.17 14.03 -43.18
CA ARG A 402 23.29 13.77 -44.32
C ARG A 402 23.30 14.91 -45.34
N GLU A 403 23.34 16.15 -44.88
CA GLU A 403 23.44 17.33 -45.76
C GLU A 403 24.77 17.35 -46.51
N LEU A 404 25.88 17.03 -45.83
CA LEU A 404 27.20 16.89 -46.45
C LEU A 404 27.26 15.73 -47.45
N GLU A 405 26.70 14.57 -47.11
CA GLU A 405 26.62 13.42 -48.02
C GLU A 405 25.86 13.76 -49.30
N LEU A 406 24.71 14.44 -49.17
CA LEU A 406 23.92 14.88 -50.32
C LEU A 406 24.69 15.89 -51.18
N SER A 407 25.38 16.85 -50.55
CA SER A 407 26.22 17.82 -51.27
C SER A 407 27.34 17.14 -52.05
N HIS A 408 28.06 16.21 -51.41
CA HIS A 408 29.13 15.46 -52.08
C HIS A 408 28.58 14.58 -53.21
N GLU A 409 27.42 13.95 -53.02
CA GLU A 409 26.78 13.15 -54.07
C GLU A 409 26.40 14.01 -55.29
N GLN A 410 25.89 15.22 -55.06
CA GLN A 410 25.63 16.19 -56.13
C GLN A 410 26.92 16.59 -56.86
N GLU A 411 27.99 16.88 -56.13
CA GLU A 411 29.30 17.21 -56.72
C GLU A 411 29.87 16.04 -57.54
N ILE A 412 29.80 14.82 -57.02
CA ILE A 412 30.23 13.61 -57.74
C ILE A 412 29.43 13.43 -59.03
N ASN A 413 28.11 13.58 -58.98
CA ASN A 413 27.24 13.46 -60.15
C ASN A 413 27.57 14.52 -61.21
N LEU A 414 27.82 15.77 -60.78
CA LEU A 414 28.26 16.83 -61.68
C LEU A 414 29.60 16.48 -62.34
N LEU A 415 30.59 16.04 -61.56
CA LEU A 415 31.89 15.62 -62.08
C LEU A 415 31.76 14.46 -63.07
N GLN A 416 30.96 13.43 -62.75
CA GLN A 416 30.70 12.31 -63.65
C GLN A 416 30.06 12.75 -64.96
N SER A 417 29.05 13.63 -64.91
CA SER A 417 28.42 14.17 -66.12
C SER A 417 29.41 14.93 -66.99
N SER A 418 30.27 15.75 -66.36
CA SER A 418 31.31 16.50 -67.07
C SER A 418 32.33 15.57 -67.72
N TRP A 419 32.70 14.47 -67.04
CA TRP A 419 33.61 13.45 -67.56
C TRP A 419 33.06 12.77 -68.82
N VAL A 420 31.80 12.33 -68.80
CA VAL A 420 31.14 11.70 -69.95
C VAL A 420 31.13 12.64 -71.16
N THR A 421 30.78 13.91 -70.94
CA THR A 421 30.76 14.89 -72.04
C THR A 421 32.14 15.15 -72.64
N LEU A 422 33.19 15.17 -71.82
CA LEU A 422 34.56 15.35 -72.28
C LEU A 422 35.02 14.14 -73.11
N GLU A 423 34.64 12.94 -72.70
CA GLU A 423 34.99 11.69 -73.39
C GLU A 423 34.35 11.61 -74.79
N GLU A 424 33.06 11.97 -74.93
CA GLU A 424 32.38 12.04 -76.23
C GLU A 424 33.02 13.06 -77.18
N GLN A 425 33.44 14.22 -76.64
CA GLN A 425 34.14 15.25 -77.43
C GLN A 425 35.50 14.77 -77.94
N ILE A 426 36.25 14.04 -77.12
CA ILE A 426 37.56 13.48 -77.51
C ILE A 426 37.36 12.44 -78.62
N GLN A 427 36.41 11.52 -78.49
CA GLN A 427 36.21 10.45 -79.46
C GLN A 427 35.77 10.96 -80.85
N SER A 428 34.84 11.93 -80.90
CA SER A 428 34.37 12.51 -82.18
C SER A 428 35.47 13.28 -82.94
N GLY A 429 36.42 13.91 -82.23
CA GLY A 429 37.54 14.62 -82.82
C GLY A 429 38.55 13.71 -83.53
N VAL A 430 38.77 12.49 -83.02
CA VAL A 430 39.76 11.54 -83.55
C VAL A 430 39.34 10.97 -84.91
N ALA A 431 38.07 10.59 -85.07
CA ALA A 431 37.55 10.02 -86.32
C ALA A 431 37.68 11.01 -87.50
N ARG A 432 37.28 12.26 -87.28
CA ARG A 432 37.36 13.32 -88.30
C ARG A 432 38.82 13.64 -88.68
N THR A 433 39.73 13.64 -87.71
CA THR A 433 41.16 13.87 -87.95
C THR A 433 41.78 12.76 -88.80
N ARG A 434 41.45 11.49 -88.51
CA ARG A 434 41.93 10.35 -89.31
C ARG A 434 41.43 10.39 -90.75
N LEU A 435 40.14 10.64 -90.96
CA LEU A 435 39.54 10.69 -92.30
C LEU A 435 40.08 11.85 -93.14
N ALA A 436 40.41 12.97 -92.51
CA ALA A 436 41.10 14.08 -93.16
C ALA A 436 42.51 13.68 -93.66
N GLU A 437 43.26 12.92 -92.86
CA GLU A 437 44.60 12.45 -93.25
C GLU A 437 44.54 11.35 -94.32
N GLU A 438 43.60 10.40 -94.23
CA GLU A 438 43.33 9.40 -95.28
C GLU A 438 43.03 10.07 -96.63
N ARG A 439 42.22 11.13 -96.62
CA ARG A 439 41.93 11.92 -97.83
C ARG A 439 43.17 12.58 -98.41
N LYS A 440 44.02 13.13 -97.54
CA LYS A 440 45.26 13.78 -97.95
C LYS A 440 46.23 12.77 -98.55
N ILE A 441 46.31 11.56 -97.99
CA ILE A 441 47.10 10.44 -98.53
C ILE A 441 46.51 10.00 -99.88
N TRP A 442 45.21 9.75 -99.96
CA TRP A 442 44.54 9.34 -101.20
C TRP A 442 44.75 10.31 -102.37
N ARG A 443 44.67 11.63 -102.11
CA ARG A 443 44.93 12.65 -103.15
C ARG A 443 46.37 12.64 -103.65
N LYS A 444 47.33 12.23 -102.82
CA LYS A 444 48.73 12.12 -103.22
C LYS A 444 48.99 10.84 -103.99
N ASP A 445 48.41 9.73 -103.55
CA ASP A 445 48.64 8.41 -104.11
C ASP A 445 47.38 7.54 -103.98
N HIS A 446 46.80 7.18 -105.12
CA HIS A 446 45.72 6.21 -105.23
C HIS A 446 45.94 5.32 -106.47
N PRO A 447 45.45 4.07 -106.46
CA PRO A 447 45.62 3.18 -107.60
C PRO A 447 44.93 3.74 -108.85
N PHE A 448 45.56 3.56 -110.01
CA PHE A 448 45.05 4.10 -111.28
C PHE A 448 43.62 3.62 -111.57
N GLY A 449 42.75 4.54 -111.98
CA GLY A 449 41.34 4.28 -112.30
C GLY A 449 40.41 4.27 -111.08
N PHE A 450 40.94 4.22 -109.85
CA PHE A 450 40.14 4.38 -108.64
C PHE A 450 39.91 5.85 -108.33
N TRP A 451 38.76 6.17 -107.75
CA TRP A 451 38.54 7.48 -107.13
C TRP A 451 37.78 7.31 -105.82
N ALA A 452 38.07 8.16 -104.84
CA ALA A 452 37.37 8.22 -103.57
C ALA A 452 37.32 9.67 -103.11
N LYS A 453 36.13 10.18 -102.81
CA LYS A 453 35.93 11.57 -102.37
C LYS A 453 34.83 11.64 -101.32
N PRO A 454 34.98 12.47 -100.26
CA PRO A 454 33.89 12.78 -99.37
C PRO A 454 32.75 13.48 -100.11
N THR A 455 31.51 13.24 -99.68
CA THR A 455 30.34 13.97 -100.15
C THR A 455 30.37 15.41 -99.62
N LYS A 456 29.52 16.26 -100.20
CA LYS A 456 29.35 17.65 -99.73
C LYS A 456 28.05 17.77 -98.96
N PHE A 457 28.08 18.48 -97.85
CA PHE A 457 26.88 18.95 -97.18
C PHE A 457 26.16 20.01 -98.06
N PRO A 458 24.87 20.28 -97.81
CA PRO A 458 24.11 21.31 -98.53
C PRO A 458 24.73 22.71 -98.47
N ASP A 459 25.51 23.01 -97.43
CA ASP A 459 26.24 24.27 -97.23
C ASP A 459 27.57 24.35 -98.03
N GLY A 460 27.91 23.31 -98.79
CA GLY A 460 29.13 23.23 -99.59
C GLY A 460 30.37 22.73 -98.82
N SER A 461 30.27 22.55 -97.50
CA SER A 461 31.33 21.94 -96.68
C SER A 461 31.42 20.43 -96.94
N LEU A 462 32.55 19.81 -96.56
CA LEU A 462 32.80 18.40 -96.85
C LEU A 462 32.31 17.52 -95.70
N ASN A 463 31.51 16.51 -96.02
CA ASN A 463 31.12 15.47 -95.08
C ASN A 463 32.17 14.36 -95.07
N LEU A 464 33.15 14.46 -94.16
CA LEU A 464 34.22 13.47 -94.04
C LEU A 464 33.73 12.08 -93.61
N LEU A 465 32.49 11.93 -93.16
CA LEU A 465 31.94 10.65 -92.73
C LEU A 465 31.24 9.88 -93.86
N ILE A 466 30.98 10.50 -95.00
CA ILE A 466 30.31 9.83 -96.13
C ILE A 466 31.13 10.07 -97.40
N TRP A 467 31.55 9.00 -98.05
CA TRP A 467 32.42 9.05 -99.23
C TRP A 467 31.78 8.31 -100.40
N GLU A 468 31.93 8.87 -101.59
CA GLU A 468 31.66 8.18 -102.84
C GLU A 468 32.98 7.63 -103.38
N VAL A 469 32.97 6.37 -103.77
CA VAL A 469 34.13 5.69 -104.36
C VAL A 469 33.77 5.04 -105.68
N GLY A 470 34.72 5.00 -106.61
CA GLY A 470 34.64 4.26 -107.86
C GLY A 470 35.78 3.26 -107.96
N ILE A 471 35.42 1.99 -108.19
CA ILE A 471 36.36 0.87 -108.29
C ILE A 471 36.34 0.37 -109.74
N PRO A 472 37.46 0.44 -110.48
CA PRO A 472 37.54 -0.09 -111.84
C PRO A 472 37.57 -1.62 -111.80
N GLY A 473 37.00 -2.27 -112.82
CA GLY A 473 37.19 -3.71 -113.02
C GLY A 473 38.65 -4.04 -113.36
N LYS A 474 39.15 -5.16 -112.83
CA LYS A 474 40.53 -5.60 -113.07
C LYS A 474 40.73 -6.01 -114.53
N SER A 475 41.83 -5.58 -115.14
CA SER A 475 42.16 -5.98 -116.52
C SER A 475 42.38 -7.50 -116.63
N GLY A 476 41.89 -8.10 -117.72
CA GLY A 476 41.89 -9.55 -117.92
C GLY A 476 40.77 -10.30 -117.20
N SER A 477 39.85 -9.61 -116.51
CA SER A 477 38.70 -10.21 -115.83
C SER A 477 37.38 -9.92 -116.56
N ALA A 478 36.31 -10.66 -116.23
CA ALA A 478 34.98 -10.39 -116.79
C ALA A 478 34.43 -8.99 -116.44
N TRP A 479 35.00 -8.34 -115.42
CA TRP A 479 34.61 -7.00 -114.94
C TRP A 479 35.32 -5.86 -115.67
N GLU A 480 36.30 -6.16 -116.53
CA GLU A 480 37.11 -5.18 -117.24
C GLU A 480 36.24 -4.16 -118.00
N HIS A 481 36.73 -2.93 -118.11
CA HIS A 481 36.06 -1.75 -118.69
C HIS A 481 34.90 -1.14 -117.89
N GLY A 482 34.39 -1.80 -116.84
CA GLY A 482 33.42 -1.22 -115.92
C GLY A 482 34.05 -0.44 -114.76
N VAL A 483 33.34 0.57 -114.23
CA VAL A 483 33.66 1.29 -112.98
C VAL A 483 32.45 1.25 -112.03
N TYR A 484 32.63 0.60 -110.88
CA TYR A 484 31.55 0.33 -109.92
C TYR A 484 31.57 1.38 -108.80
N LYS A 485 30.45 2.08 -108.63
CA LYS A 485 30.30 3.14 -107.64
C LYS A 485 29.79 2.58 -106.31
N LEU A 486 30.42 2.95 -105.20
CA LEU A 486 29.96 2.60 -103.85
C LEU A 486 29.95 3.83 -102.95
N ASN A 487 29.11 3.78 -101.91
CA ASN A 487 29.11 4.76 -100.83
C ASN A 487 29.73 4.13 -99.58
N MET A 488 30.76 4.77 -99.03
CA MET A 488 31.36 4.40 -97.74
C MET A 488 30.86 5.36 -96.66
N GLN A 489 30.22 4.83 -95.63
CA GLN A 489 29.77 5.59 -94.48
C GLN A 489 30.59 5.20 -93.24
N PHE A 490 31.28 6.18 -92.66
CA PHE A 490 32.07 6.04 -91.46
C PHE A 490 31.22 6.48 -90.25
N PRO A 491 31.10 5.64 -89.21
CA PRO A 491 30.35 6.02 -88.02
C PRO A 491 31.10 7.09 -87.21
N GLU A 492 30.35 8.01 -86.60
CA GLU A 492 30.89 9.20 -85.90
C GLU A 492 31.48 8.85 -84.51
N ALA A 493 31.05 7.71 -83.96
CA ALA A 493 31.62 6.99 -82.83
C ALA A 493 31.47 5.48 -83.14
N ALA A 494 32.29 4.60 -82.57
CA ALA A 494 32.24 3.16 -82.82
C ALA A 494 30.87 2.55 -82.41
N LYS A 495 29.87 2.62 -83.30
CA LYS A 495 28.55 2.01 -83.19
C LYS A 495 28.05 1.57 -84.57
N VAL A 496 27.79 0.26 -84.65
CA VAL A 496 27.48 -0.57 -85.82
C VAL A 496 26.08 -0.31 -86.36
N TYR A 497 25.92 -0.29 -87.70
CA TYR A 497 24.63 -0.47 -88.37
C TYR A 497 24.70 -1.53 -89.46
N THR A 498 23.70 -2.42 -89.43
CA THR A 498 23.49 -3.54 -90.35
C THR A 498 22.55 -3.12 -91.48
N SER A 499 23.05 -2.86 -92.69
CA SER A 499 22.24 -2.98 -93.92
C SER A 499 23.09 -2.91 -95.20
N GLY A 500 22.92 -3.91 -96.07
CA GLY A 500 23.35 -3.89 -97.48
C GLY A 500 24.87 -3.86 -97.77
N THR A 501 25.70 -4.00 -96.74
CA THR A 501 27.15 -3.82 -96.77
C THR A 501 27.88 -4.95 -97.53
N VAL A 502 28.91 -4.58 -98.30
CA VAL A 502 29.85 -5.54 -98.90
C VAL A 502 30.52 -6.35 -97.79
N CYS A 503 30.26 -7.67 -97.73
CA CYS A 503 30.92 -8.59 -96.80
C CYS A 503 32.38 -8.82 -97.22
N LEU A 504 33.26 -7.98 -96.68
CA LEU A 504 34.70 -8.21 -96.73
C LEU A 504 35.15 -8.54 -95.30
N SER A 505 35.93 -9.62 -95.10
CA SER A 505 36.38 -10.03 -93.77
C SER A 505 37.17 -8.96 -93.03
N ILE A 506 37.79 -8.03 -93.77
CA ILE A 506 38.51 -6.88 -93.22
C ILE A 506 37.60 -5.73 -92.77
N LEU A 507 36.28 -5.78 -93.02
CA LEU A 507 35.28 -4.79 -92.61
C LEU A 507 34.41 -5.27 -91.42
N ASP A 508 34.62 -6.50 -90.96
CA ASP A 508 33.94 -7.11 -89.81
C ASP A 508 34.80 -6.92 -88.54
N GLU A 509 34.22 -6.29 -87.51
CA GLU A 509 34.89 -5.97 -86.22
C GLU A 509 35.42 -7.21 -85.50
N GLU A 510 34.73 -8.36 -85.62
CA GLU A 510 35.10 -9.59 -84.92
C GLU A 510 36.05 -10.48 -85.73
N LYS A 511 36.14 -10.30 -87.06
CA LYS A 511 36.93 -11.17 -87.95
C LYS A 511 38.25 -10.57 -88.40
N GLY A 512 38.32 -9.28 -88.72
CA GLY A 512 39.51 -8.75 -89.39
C GLY A 512 39.69 -7.23 -89.47
N TRP A 513 38.71 -6.44 -89.04
CA TRP A 513 38.85 -4.98 -89.00
C TRP A 513 39.95 -4.55 -88.02
N LYS A 514 40.80 -3.61 -88.46
CA LYS A 514 41.81 -2.97 -87.61
C LYS A 514 41.82 -1.46 -87.91
N PRO A 515 42.00 -0.58 -86.91
CA PRO A 515 42.10 0.88 -87.11
C PRO A 515 43.25 1.33 -88.04
N ALA A 516 44.18 0.43 -88.36
CA ALA A 516 45.28 0.68 -89.29
C ALA A 516 44.88 0.50 -90.77
N ILE A 517 43.72 -0.11 -91.06
CA ILE A 517 43.26 -0.37 -92.43
C ILE A 517 42.87 0.96 -93.09
N THR A 518 43.49 1.24 -94.24
CA THR A 518 43.32 2.48 -95.00
C THR A 518 42.18 2.38 -96.01
N ILE A 519 41.65 3.52 -96.45
CA ILE A 519 40.61 3.55 -97.52
C ILE A 519 41.11 2.85 -98.79
N LYS A 520 42.41 3.00 -99.09
CA LYS A 520 43.11 2.32 -100.20
C LYS A 520 43.05 0.80 -100.10
N GLN A 521 43.29 0.24 -98.91
CA GLN A 521 43.23 -1.20 -98.70
C GLN A 521 41.81 -1.74 -98.82
N ILE A 522 40.80 -0.99 -98.36
CA ILE A 522 39.39 -1.38 -98.46
C ILE A 522 38.98 -1.49 -99.93
N VAL A 523 39.20 -0.45 -100.75
CA VAL A 523 38.79 -0.48 -102.16
C VAL A 523 39.56 -1.51 -102.99
N LEU A 524 40.83 -1.76 -102.68
CA LEU A 524 41.61 -2.82 -103.33
C LEU A 524 41.08 -4.21 -102.96
N GLY A 525 40.76 -4.44 -101.68
CA GLY A 525 40.14 -5.68 -101.22
C GLY A 525 38.77 -5.93 -101.86
N ILE A 526 37.97 -4.87 -102.08
CA ILE A 526 36.71 -4.99 -102.82
C ILE A 526 36.97 -5.35 -104.29
N GLN A 527 37.92 -4.71 -104.97
CA GLN A 527 38.28 -5.06 -106.36
C GLN A 527 38.73 -6.52 -106.49
N GLU A 528 39.49 -7.02 -105.52
CA GLU A 528 39.94 -8.41 -105.47
C GLU A 528 38.76 -9.37 -105.27
N LEU A 529 37.85 -9.07 -104.34
CA LEU A 529 36.63 -9.86 -104.10
C LEU A 529 35.72 -9.94 -105.32
N MET A 530 35.66 -8.90 -106.15
CA MET A 530 34.90 -8.95 -107.41
C MET A 530 35.47 -10.02 -108.35
N THR A 531 36.79 -10.11 -108.45
CA THR A 531 37.46 -11.09 -109.32
C THR A 531 37.52 -12.50 -108.75
N ASP A 532 37.63 -12.62 -107.42
CA ASP A 532 37.72 -13.89 -106.70
C ASP A 532 36.69 -13.91 -105.55
N PRO A 533 35.40 -14.21 -105.86
CA PRO A 533 34.35 -14.23 -104.85
C PRO A 533 34.61 -15.31 -103.80
N ASN A 534 34.56 -14.94 -102.51
CA ASN A 534 34.76 -15.90 -101.42
C ASN A 534 33.62 -16.94 -101.38
N ALA A 535 33.94 -18.21 -101.69
CA ALA A 535 32.96 -19.28 -101.77
C ALA A 535 32.47 -19.83 -100.43
N SER A 536 33.11 -19.42 -99.32
CA SER A 536 32.79 -19.87 -97.96
C SER A 536 31.77 -18.98 -97.22
N ASP A 537 31.48 -17.78 -97.74
CA ASP A 537 30.54 -16.82 -97.14
C ASP A 537 29.78 -16.01 -98.24
N PRO A 538 28.78 -16.61 -98.92
CA PRO A 538 28.12 -15.98 -100.05
C PRO A 538 27.13 -14.88 -99.63
N ALA A 539 27.47 -13.61 -99.88
CA ALA A 539 26.60 -12.47 -99.58
C ALA A 539 25.32 -12.40 -100.45
N GLN A 540 25.34 -12.97 -101.67
CA GLN A 540 24.18 -13.03 -102.56
C GLN A 540 24.03 -14.42 -103.18
N VAL A 541 22.95 -15.11 -102.80
CA VAL A 541 22.71 -16.53 -103.14
C VAL A 541 22.59 -16.77 -104.65
N GLU A 542 21.94 -15.85 -105.39
CA GLU A 542 21.72 -15.99 -106.83
C GLU A 542 23.04 -15.93 -107.64
N ALA A 543 23.88 -14.93 -107.35
CA ALA A 543 25.17 -14.75 -107.99
C ALA A 543 26.12 -15.91 -107.66
N TYR A 544 26.13 -16.37 -106.41
CA TYR A 544 26.93 -17.51 -105.97
C TYR A 544 26.50 -18.84 -106.63
N THR A 545 25.19 -19.11 -106.69
CA THR A 545 24.65 -20.32 -107.32
C THR A 545 25.01 -20.36 -108.81
N MET A 546 24.93 -19.21 -109.49
CA MET A 546 25.34 -19.09 -110.89
C MET A 546 26.86 -19.25 -111.05
N PHE A 547 27.68 -18.63 -110.19
CA PHE A 547 29.14 -18.78 -110.22
C PHE A 547 29.58 -20.24 -110.03
N LYS A 548 28.92 -20.99 -109.13
CA LYS A 548 29.25 -22.39 -108.82
C LYS A 548 28.74 -23.40 -109.85
N ASN A 549 27.51 -23.21 -110.34
CA ASN A 549 26.82 -24.20 -111.17
C ASN A 549 26.84 -23.87 -112.68
N ASP A 550 27.00 -22.60 -113.07
CA ASP A 550 27.01 -22.13 -114.46
C ASP A 550 28.00 -20.95 -114.63
N LYS A 551 29.30 -21.24 -114.50
CA LYS A 551 30.37 -20.25 -114.66
C LYS A 551 30.32 -19.49 -116.00
N PRO A 552 30.04 -20.12 -117.16
CA PRO A 552 29.87 -19.39 -118.43
C PRO A 552 28.65 -18.44 -118.45
N GLY A 553 27.56 -18.79 -117.76
CA GLY A 553 26.41 -17.90 -117.56
C GLY A 553 26.73 -16.71 -116.66
N TYR A 554 27.43 -16.95 -115.55
CA TYR A 554 27.91 -15.91 -114.64
C TYR A 554 28.81 -14.90 -115.36
N GLU A 555 29.84 -15.36 -116.09
CA GLU A 555 30.74 -14.46 -116.82
C GLU A 555 30.02 -13.63 -117.89
N ARG A 556 29.00 -14.17 -118.55
CA ARG A 556 28.18 -13.41 -119.52
C ARG A 556 27.42 -12.27 -118.83
N ARG A 557 26.80 -12.53 -117.68
CA ARG A 557 26.08 -11.52 -116.90
C ARG A 557 27.01 -10.45 -116.36
N VAL A 558 28.19 -10.85 -115.86
CA VAL A 558 29.22 -9.91 -115.39
C VAL A 558 29.73 -9.03 -116.53
N ARG A 559 30.02 -9.59 -117.72
CA ARG A 559 30.43 -8.79 -118.89
C ARG A 559 29.32 -7.84 -119.35
N GLN A 560 28.06 -8.23 -119.23
CA GLN A 560 26.93 -7.33 -119.49
C GLN A 560 26.90 -6.18 -118.48
N GLN A 561 27.02 -6.47 -117.19
CA GLN A 561 27.07 -5.46 -116.14
C GLN A 561 28.27 -4.52 -116.30
N ALA A 562 29.42 -5.03 -116.73
CA ALA A 562 30.60 -4.21 -117.03
C ALA A 562 30.33 -3.21 -118.17
N ARG A 563 29.55 -3.61 -119.21
CA ARG A 563 29.11 -2.71 -120.29
C ARG A 563 28.13 -1.63 -119.81
N GLU A 564 27.27 -1.96 -118.86
CA GLU A 564 26.32 -1.02 -118.25
C GLU A 564 27.00 -0.01 -117.31
N ASN A 565 28.20 -0.35 -116.81
CA ASN A 565 28.99 0.48 -115.89
C ASN A 565 30.24 1.08 -116.55
N ILE A 566 30.27 1.26 -117.87
CA ILE A 566 31.37 1.94 -118.55
C ILE A 566 31.42 3.39 -118.05
N PRO A 567 32.58 3.90 -117.59
CA PRO A 567 32.72 5.27 -117.15
C PRO A 567 32.44 6.22 -118.34
N HIS A 568 31.48 7.13 -118.16
CA HIS A 568 31.21 8.23 -119.10
C HIS A 568 32.32 9.27 -119.11
#